data_AF-A0A7K2MDC4-F1
#
_entry.id   AF-A0A7K2MDC4-F1
#
_cell.length_a   1.000
_cell.length_b   1.000
_cell.length_c   1.000
_cell.angle_alpha   90.00
_cell.angle_beta   90.00
_cell.angle_gamma   90.00
#
_symmetry.space_group_name_H-M   'P 1'
#
loop_
_entity.id
_entity.type
_entity.pdbx_description
1 polymer ?
#
loop_
_entity_poly.entity_id
_entity_poly.type
_entity_poly.pdbx_seq_one_letter_code
_entity_poly.pdbx_strand_id
1 'polypeptide(L)' 'MTSDRNEVADTVPGDRELRQLLAGLTAVRDGDFGTRLPEDADGLMGDIATVFNGMVDQLSVFTSEVTRVAREVGT' A
#
# COMPACT_ATOMS: atom_id res chain seq x y z
N MET A 1 9.46 28.60 35.31
CA MET A 1 8.60 29.10 34.20
C MET A 1 9.32 28.81 32.89
N THR A 2 9.53 27.52 32.58
CA THR A 2 10.13 27.04 31.33
C THR A 2 9.70 25.58 31.18
N SER A 3 8.44 25.38 30.84
CA SER A 3 7.95 24.11 30.30
C SER A 3 7.20 24.45 29.01
N ASP A 4 7.24 23.54 28.06
CA ASP A 4 6.45 23.55 26.82
C ASP A 4 7.01 24.38 25.66
N ARG A 5 8.12 23.88 25.11
CA ARG A 5 8.56 24.17 23.72
C ARG A 5 8.86 22.88 22.96
N ASN A 6 8.01 21.87 23.12
CA ASN A 6 8.08 20.66 22.31
C ASN A 6 6.73 20.35 21.68
N GLU A 7 6.29 21.24 20.78
CA GLU A 7 5.02 21.12 20.06
C GLU A 7 5.22 21.43 18.57
N VAL A 8 6.36 21.00 18.02
CA VAL A 8 6.64 21.05 16.57
C VAL A 8 6.97 19.67 16.01
N ALA A 9 6.44 18.61 16.61
CA ALA A 9 6.17 17.37 15.88
C ALA A 9 4.95 17.59 14.97
N ASP A 10 4.97 18.68 14.20
CA ASP A 10 4.03 18.98 13.14
C ASP A 10 4.41 18.02 12.00
N THR A 11 3.89 16.80 12.09
CA THR A 11 3.84 15.90 10.95
C THR A 11 3.12 16.65 9.85
N VAL A 12 3.80 16.94 8.74
CA VAL A 12 3.16 17.54 7.56
C VAL A 12 1.85 16.78 7.31
N PRO A 13 0.68 17.45 7.30
CA PRO A 13 -0.59 16.79 7.03
C PRO A 13 -0.48 15.97 5.73
N GLY A 14 -0.72 14.65 5.79
CA GLY A 14 -0.49 13.73 4.66
C GLY A 14 0.80 12.89 4.73
N ASP A 15 1.75 13.20 5.61
CA ASP A 15 3.03 12.48 5.68
C ASP A 15 2.86 11.03 6.17
N ARG A 16 1.84 10.77 6.99
CA ARG A 16 1.54 9.40 7.45
C ARG A 16 1.03 8.54 6.29
N GLU A 17 0.14 9.10 5.50
CA GLU A 17 -0.49 8.49 4.34
C GLU A 17 0.54 8.23 3.24
N LEU A 18 1.43 9.19 2.98
CA LEU A 18 2.54 9.03 2.04
C LEU A 18 3.53 7.95 2.50
N ARG A 19 3.81 7.85 3.80
CA ARG A 19 4.63 6.76 4.36
C ARG A 19 3.96 5.40 4.22
N GLN A 20 2.64 5.32 4.40
CA GLN A 20 1.87 4.09 4.16
C GLN A 20 1.91 3.69 2.69
N LEU A 21 1.73 4.64 1.76
CA LEU A 21 1.86 4.40 0.32
C LEU A 21 3.25 3.85 -0.03
N LEU A 22 4.31 4.47 0.49
CA LEU A 22 5.68 4.01 0.27
C LEU A 22 5.88 2.57 0.78
N ALA A 23 5.34 2.24 1.96
CA ALA A 23 5.39 0.89 2.50
C ALA A 23 4.64 -0.11 1.60
N GLY A 24 3.44 0.24 1.12
CA GLY A 24 2.67 -0.58 0.19
C GLY A 24 3.40 -0.82 -1.13
N LEU A 25 3.96 0.23 -1.74
CA LEU A 25 4.76 0.09 -2.97
C LEU A 25 6.01 -0.79 -2.77
N THR A 26 6.64 -0.69 -1.59
CA THR A 26 7.79 -1.52 -1.22
C THR A 26 7.38 -2.99 -1.11
N ALA A 27 6.27 -3.28 -0.43
CA ALA A 27 5.74 -4.64 -0.29
C ALA A 27 5.38 -5.26 -1.66
N VAL A 28 4.69 -4.52 -2.53
CA VAL A 28 4.34 -4.96 -3.89
C VAL A 28 5.59 -5.25 -4.73
N ARG A 29 6.61 -4.40 -4.65
CA ARG A 29 7.91 -4.62 -5.32
C ARG A 29 8.55 -5.94 -4.85
N ASP A 30 8.42 -6.25 -3.57
CA ASP A 30 9.01 -7.45 -2.97
C ASP A 30 8.13 -8.70 -3.17
N GLY A 31 7.00 -8.57 -3.89
CA GLY A 31 6.11 -9.67 -4.26
C GLY A 31 4.98 -9.94 -3.25
N ASP A 32 4.83 -9.11 -2.23
CA ASP A 32 3.69 -9.17 -1.31
C ASP A 32 2.48 -8.45 -1.92
N PHE A 33 1.68 -9.22 -2.65
CA PHE A 33 0.41 -8.78 -3.22
C PHE A 33 -0.78 -8.97 -2.26
N GLY A 34 -0.52 -9.19 -0.96
CA GLY A 34 -1.54 -9.19 0.09
C GLY A 34 -1.69 -7.83 0.79
N THR A 35 -0.76 -6.89 0.55
CA THR A 35 -0.78 -5.56 1.15
C THR A 35 -1.96 -4.71 0.66
N ARG A 36 -2.55 -3.92 1.57
CA ARG A 36 -3.67 -3.03 1.27
C ARG A 36 -3.44 -1.66 1.93
N LEU A 37 -3.85 -0.60 1.24
CA LEU A 37 -3.92 0.74 1.82
C LEU A 37 -5.31 1.00 2.45
N PRO A 38 -5.37 1.80 3.53
CA PRO A 38 -6.63 2.22 4.14
C PRO A 38 -7.48 3.05 3.16
N GLU A 39 -8.76 2.69 3.01
CA GLU A 39 -9.72 3.37 2.13
C GLU A 39 -10.53 4.46 2.85
N ASP A 40 -10.32 4.64 4.16
CA ASP A 40 -10.95 5.65 5.00
C ASP A 40 -10.32 7.04 4.89
N ALA A 41 -9.36 7.23 3.96
CA ALA A 41 -8.77 8.52 3.68
C ALA A 41 -9.64 9.33 2.71
N ASP A 42 -9.98 10.56 3.10
CA ASP A 42 -10.70 11.50 2.23
C ASP A 42 -9.81 12.11 1.14
N GLY A 43 -10.41 12.45 0.00
CA GLY A 43 -9.73 13.16 -1.09
C GLY A 43 -8.74 12.30 -1.87
N LEU A 44 -7.66 12.92 -2.38
CA LEU A 44 -6.71 12.28 -3.29
C LEU A 44 -6.10 10.99 -2.72
N MET A 45 -5.93 10.90 -1.41
CA MET A 45 -5.34 9.71 -0.81
C MET A 45 -6.29 8.50 -0.84
N GLY A 46 -7.60 8.72 -0.71
CA GLY A 46 -8.60 7.66 -0.91
C GLY A 46 -8.65 7.16 -2.34
N ASP A 47 -8.53 8.07 -3.32
CA ASP A 47 -8.42 7.70 -4.74
C ASP A 47 -7.16 6.87 -5.01
N ILE A 48 -6.02 7.29 -4.44
CA ILE A 48 -4.75 6.53 -4.53
C ILE A 48 -4.91 5.16 -3.89
N ALA A 49 -5.52 5.06 -2.70
CA ALA A 49 -5.73 3.79 -2.01
C ALA A 49 -6.59 2.83 -2.85
N THR A 50 -7.67 3.34 -3.44
CA THR A 50 -8.56 2.57 -4.33
C THR A 50 -7.81 2.03 -5.54
N VAL A 51 -7.06 2.89 -6.25
CA VAL A 51 -6.30 2.49 -7.43
C VAL A 51 -5.19 1.51 -7.07
N PHE A 52 -4.47 1.75 -5.98
CA PHE A 52 -3.41 0.87 -5.48
C PHE A 52 -3.97 -0.52 -5.13
N ASN A 53 -5.04 -0.59 -4.33
CA ASN A 53 -5.66 -1.85 -3.93
C ASN A 53 -6.13 -2.65 -5.15
N GLY A 54 -6.74 -1.98 -6.14
CA GLY A 54 -7.14 -2.61 -7.39
C GLY A 54 -5.96 -3.17 -8.21
N MET A 55 -4.83 -2.45 -8.27
CA MET A 55 -3.60 -2.95 -8.91
C MET A 55 -3.07 -4.20 -8.19
N VAL A 56 -3.05 -4.19 -6.86
CA VAL A 56 -2.57 -5.31 -6.05
C VAL A 56 -3.45 -6.55 -6.26
N ASP A 57 -4.76 -6.40 -6.29
CA ASP A 57 -5.70 -7.50 -6.53
C ASP A 57 -5.46 -8.14 -7.91
N GLN A 58 -5.22 -7.33 -8.94
CA GLN A 58 -4.94 -7.85 -10.28
C GLN A 58 -3.62 -8.64 -10.34
N LEU A 59 -2.59 -8.19 -9.62
CA LEU A 59 -1.30 -8.89 -9.51
C LEU A 59 -1.43 -10.20 -8.72
N SER A 60 -2.24 -10.21 -7.66
CA SER A 60 -2.54 -11.42 -6.87
C SER A 60 -3.25 -12.49 -7.73
N VAL A 61 -4.22 -12.11 -8.57
CA VAL A 61 -4.85 -13.03 -9.52
C VAL A 61 -3.85 -13.55 -10.56
N PHE A 62 -3.01 -12.67 -11.12
CA PHE A 62 -2.03 -13.07 -12.13
C PHE A 62 -1.02 -14.12 -11.59
N THR A 63 -0.49 -13.91 -10.38
CA THR A 63 0.45 -14.86 -9.77
C THR A 63 -0.18 -16.22 -9.45
N SER A 64 -1.45 -16.21 -9.07
CA SER A 64 -2.25 -17.42 -8.86
C SER A 64 -2.37 -18.24 -10.16
N GLU A 65 -2.64 -17.56 -11.28
CA GLU A 65 -2.75 -18.17 -12.61
C GLU A 65 -1.42 -18.71 -13.12
N VAL A 66 -0.31 -17.99 -12.93
CA VAL A 66 1.04 -18.49 -13.29
C VAL A 66 1.34 -19.80 -12.55
N THR A 67 1.00 -19.87 -11.26
CA THR A 67 1.19 -21.08 -10.44
C THR A 67 0.29 -22.24 -10.90
N ARG A 68 -0.89 -21.95 -11.45
CA ARG A 68 -1.78 -22.97 -12.04
C ARG A 68 -1.21 -23.49 -13.36
N VAL A 69 -0.84 -22.59 -14.28
CA VAL A 69 -0.27 -22.95 -15.59
C VAL A 69 1.03 -23.74 -15.43
N ALA A 70 1.89 -23.37 -14.50
CA ALA A 70 3.12 -24.11 -14.23
C ALA A 70 2.86 -25.58 -13.79
N ARG A 71 1.73 -25.84 -13.12
CA ARG A 71 1.31 -27.20 -12.74
C ARG A 71 0.73 -27.98 -13.92
N GLU A 72 -0.08 -27.34 -14.75
CA GLU A 72 -0.72 -27.97 -15.92
C GLU A 72 0.25 -28.28 -17.06
N VAL A 73 1.29 -27.47 -17.24
CA VAL A 73 2.32 -27.70 -18.29
C VAL A 73 3.39 -28.69 -17.83
N GLY A 74 3.53 -28.94 -16.52
CA GLY A 74 4.51 -29.85 -15.93
C GLY A 74 4.10 -31.32 -15.88
N THR A 75 2.88 -31.68 -16.30
CA THR A 75 2.37 -33.06 -16.45
C THR A 75 2.20 -33.42 -17.91
#